data_AF-A0A072PST1-F1
#
_entry.id   AF-A0A072PST1-F1
#
_cell.length_a   1.000
_cell.length_b   1.000
_cell.length_c   1.000
_cell.angle_alpha   90.00
_cell.angle_beta   90.00
_cell.angle_gamma   90.00
#
_symmetry.space_group_name_H-M   'P 1'
#
loop_
_entity.id
_entity.type
_entity.pdbx_description
1 polymer ?
#
loop_
_entity_poly.entity_id
_entity_poly.type
_entity_poly.pdbx_seq_one_letter_code
_entity_poly.pdbx_strand_id
1 'polypeptide(L)'
;MKAVLQRVLSSSVTVNDQVVSAIGKGVLVLAAIGPDDSKKDAERMASKILKMRLWPDENGLQWKKSVQDIDGEVLCVSQFTLFASTKKGNKPDFHGAAKPEIAKELYEHFLSSIRAQYLQERVKDGIFQAMMQVALVNDGPVCAQKANSPIYCACPAKKISAPTTQENSRVPSPGPEPIS
;
A
#
# COMPACT_ATOMS: atom_id res chain seq x y z
N MET A 1 4.45 -7.61 0.73
CA MET A 1 4.79 -6.41 1.49
C MET A 1 3.95 -5.31 0.92
N LYS A 2 3.39 -4.48 1.78
CA LYS A 2 2.63 -3.29 1.40
C LYS A 2 3.29 -2.06 2.00
N ALA A 3 3.23 -0.95 1.30
CA ALA A 3 3.66 0.34 1.80
C ALA A 3 2.66 1.42 1.41
N VAL A 4 2.36 2.32 2.33
CA VAL A 4 1.73 3.61 2.04
C VAL A 4 2.80 4.68 2.25
N LEU A 5 3.05 5.46 1.21
CA LEU A 5 4.01 6.55 1.19
C LEU A 5 3.24 7.86 1.22
N GLN A 6 3.66 8.77 2.09
CA GLN A 6 3.10 10.11 2.19
C GLN A 6 4.24 11.12 2.06
N ARG A 7 4.10 12.03 1.11
CA ARG A 7 5.03 13.16 0.96
C ARG A 7 4.82 14.10 2.14
N VAL A 8 5.88 14.50 2.83
CA VAL A 8 5.77 15.31 4.05
C VAL A 8 6.71 16.50 4.03
N LEU A 9 6.26 17.61 4.62
CA LEU A 9 7.12 18.72 5.03
C LEU A 9 7.86 18.41 6.33
N SER A 10 7.22 17.63 7.21
CA SER A 10 7.80 17.07 8.43
C SER A 10 6.97 15.88 8.91
N SER A 11 7.59 14.97 9.65
CA SER A 11 6.91 13.86 10.31
C SER A 11 7.68 13.41 11.55
N SER A 12 6.98 12.96 12.58
CA SER A 12 7.59 12.52 13.85
C SER A 12 6.84 11.35 14.47
N VAL A 13 7.58 10.57 15.26
CA VAL A 13 7.05 9.47 16.07
C VAL A 13 7.25 9.81 17.54
N THR A 14 6.17 9.72 18.30
CA THR A 14 6.16 9.91 19.76
C THR A 14 5.73 8.62 20.44
N VAL A 15 6.44 8.23 21.49
CA VAL A 15 6.13 7.09 22.37
C VAL A 15 6.24 7.57 23.81
N ASN A 16 5.23 7.31 24.63
CA ASN A 16 5.16 7.79 26.03
C ASN A 16 5.47 9.29 26.15
N ASP A 17 4.83 10.10 25.30
CA ASP A 17 4.99 11.57 25.22
C ASP A 17 6.41 12.07 24.91
N GLN A 18 7.31 11.18 24.49
CA GLN A 18 8.66 11.53 24.05
C GLN A 18 8.82 11.32 22.54
N VAL A 19 9.35 12.34 21.84
CA VAL A 19 9.69 12.23 20.43
C VAL A 19 10.92 11.34 20.29
N VAL A 20 10.72 10.15 19.74
CA VAL A 20 11.79 9.15 19.54
C VAL A 20 12.44 9.27 18.16
N SER A 21 11.75 9.92 17.22
CA SER A 21 12.18 10.01 15.83
C SER A 21 11.47 11.17 15.13
N ALA A 22 12.19 11.89 14.27
CA ALA A 22 11.64 12.97 13.46
C ALA A 22 12.41 13.13 12.17
N ILE A 23 11.70 13.59 11.14
CA ILE A 23 12.22 14.01 9.84
C ILE A 23 11.64 15.37 9.44
N GLY A 24 12.41 16.13 8.67
CA GLY A 24 11.95 17.28 7.91
C GLY A 24 11.32 16.86 6.58
N LYS A 25 11.64 17.59 5.52
CA LYS A 25 11.09 17.34 4.18
C LYS A 25 11.49 15.95 3.69
N GLY A 26 10.50 15.16 3.27
CA GLY A 26 10.76 13.77 2.93
C GLY A 26 9.52 12.93 2.70
N VAL A 27 9.63 11.65 3.06
CA VAL A 27 8.54 10.67 2.94
C VAL A 27 8.34 9.91 4.24
N LEU A 28 7.09 9.88 4.71
CA LEU A 28 6.63 8.93 5.72
C LEU A 28 6.22 7.64 5.01
N VAL A 29 6.74 6.51 5.46
CA VAL A 29 6.45 5.18 4.94
C VAL A 29 5.80 4.35 6.03
N LEU A 30 4.52 4.03 5.86
CA LEU A 30 3.83 3.01 6.64
C LEU A 30 4.05 1.66 5.94
N ALA A 31 4.84 0.77 6.53
CA ALA A 31 5.23 -0.49 5.91
C ALA A 31 4.61 -1.69 6.63
N ALA A 32 4.07 -2.63 5.87
CA ALA A 32 3.44 -3.85 6.39
C ALA A 32 4.02 -5.09 5.73
N ILE A 33 4.27 -6.10 6.55
CA ILE A 33 4.80 -7.40 6.16
C ILE A 33 3.64 -8.40 6.07
N GLY A 34 3.57 -9.13 4.97
CA GLY A 34 2.64 -10.24 4.74
C GLY A 34 3.34 -11.59 4.99
N PRO A 35 2.57 -12.68 5.18
CA PRO A 35 3.11 -13.98 5.57
C PRO A 35 4.08 -14.58 4.54
N ASP A 36 3.90 -14.27 3.26
CA ASP A 36 4.70 -14.82 2.15
C ASP A 36 5.83 -13.87 1.70
N ASP A 37 6.09 -12.79 2.44
CA ASP A 37 7.18 -11.88 2.10
C ASP A 37 8.55 -12.48 2.35
N SER A 38 9.48 -12.19 1.45
CA SER A 38 10.89 -12.57 1.57
C SER A 38 11.82 -11.37 1.77
N LYS A 39 13.09 -11.63 2.09
CA LYS A 39 14.14 -10.59 2.12
C LYS A 39 14.28 -9.87 0.77
N LYS A 40 14.13 -10.60 -0.33
CA LYS A 40 14.12 -10.04 -1.69
C LYS A 40 12.93 -9.10 -1.93
N ASP A 41 11.78 -9.41 -1.34
CA ASP A 41 10.60 -8.54 -1.39
C ASP A 41 10.84 -7.23 -0.63
N ALA A 42 11.47 -7.31 0.54
CA ALA A 42 11.89 -6.14 1.31
C ALA A 42 12.88 -5.26 0.53
N GLU A 43 13.93 -5.84 -0.05
CA GLU A 43 14.91 -5.14 -0.89
C GLU A 43 14.24 -4.45 -2.09
N ARG A 44 13.35 -5.17 -2.78
CA ARG A 44 12.61 -4.63 -3.92
C ARG A 44 11.68 -3.50 -3.51
N MET A 45 11.03 -3.58 -2.36
CA MET A 45 10.18 -2.50 -1.84
C MET A 45 11.01 -1.27 -1.49
N ALA A 46 12.16 -1.45 -0.83
CA ALA A 46 13.11 -0.38 -0.53
C ALA A 46 13.53 0.37 -1.80
N SER A 47 13.94 -0.35 -2.85
CA SER A 47 14.29 0.27 -4.14
C SER A 47 13.12 1.02 -4.77
N LYS A 48 11.89 0.48 -4.68
CA LYS A 48 10.69 1.14 -5.22
C LYS A 48 10.36 2.43 -4.50
N ILE A 49 10.54 2.47 -3.18
CA ILE A 49 10.29 3.67 -2.35
C ILE A 49 11.29 4.76 -2.72
N LEU A 50 12.59 4.43 -2.68
CA LEU A 50 13.67 5.40 -2.93
C LEU A 50 13.60 6.00 -4.34
N LYS A 51 13.22 5.20 -5.35
CA LYS A 51 13.10 5.64 -6.74
C LYS A 51 11.76 6.27 -7.09
N MET A 52 10.80 6.33 -6.17
CA MET A 52 9.48 6.87 -6.47
C MET A 52 9.55 8.37 -6.66
N ARG A 53 9.07 8.85 -7.81
CA ARG A 53 9.07 10.27 -8.15
C ARG A 53 7.82 10.96 -7.62
N LEU A 54 7.97 11.75 -6.55
CA LEU A 54 6.87 12.43 -5.83
C LEU A 54 7.01 13.96 -5.80
N TRP A 55 8.13 14.50 -6.31
CA TRP A 55 8.42 15.93 -6.33
C TRP A 55 8.53 16.46 -7.77
N PRO A 56 8.29 17.76 -7.97
CA PRO A 56 8.55 18.39 -9.26
C PRO A 56 10.04 18.48 -9.57
N ASP A 57 10.38 18.66 -10.85
CA ASP A 57 11.72 19.07 -11.26
C ASP A 57 11.94 20.59 -11.08
N GLU A 58 13.11 21.07 -11.50
CA GLU A 58 13.50 22.48 -11.47
C GLU A 58 12.57 23.40 -12.27
N ASN A 59 11.88 22.85 -13.29
CA ASN A 59 10.93 23.57 -14.13
C ASN A 59 9.49 23.51 -13.58
N GLY A 60 9.31 22.92 -12.40
CA GLY A 60 8.00 22.75 -11.76
C GLY A 60 7.17 21.59 -12.30
N LEU A 61 7.72 20.76 -13.20
CA LEU A 61 6.99 19.64 -13.78
C LEU A 61 6.87 18.52 -12.75
N GLN A 62 5.64 18.17 -12.39
CA GLN A 62 5.32 17.21 -11.33
C GLN A 62 5.81 15.79 -11.65
N TRP A 63 6.02 14.99 -10.59
CA TRP A 63 6.35 13.55 -10.67
C TRP A 63 7.69 13.24 -11.33
N LYS A 64 8.71 14.07 -11.09
CA LYS A 64 10.03 13.96 -11.73
C LYS A 64 11.15 13.58 -10.78
N LYS A 65 11.11 14.07 -9.55
CA LYS A 65 12.15 13.84 -8.54
C LYS A 65 11.70 12.87 -7.46
N SER A 66 12.62 12.00 -7.07
CA SER A 66 12.50 11.09 -5.95
C SER A 66 12.97 11.71 -4.63
N VAL A 67 12.84 10.97 -3.52
CA VAL A 67 13.32 11.43 -2.22
C VAL A 67 14.85 11.63 -2.22
N GLN A 68 15.57 10.80 -2.99
CA GLN A 68 17.02 10.91 -3.14
C GLN A 68 17.39 12.16 -3.95
N ASP A 69 16.64 12.46 -5.01
CA ASP A 69 16.91 13.62 -5.90
C ASP A 69 16.69 14.98 -5.21
N ILE A 70 15.91 15.00 -4.12
CA ILE A 70 15.68 16.21 -3.31
C ILE A 70 16.49 16.23 -2.00
N ASP A 71 17.37 15.24 -1.80
CA ASP A 71 18.08 15.00 -0.54
C ASP A 71 17.16 15.00 0.70
N GLY A 72 15.98 14.39 0.54
CA GLY A 72 14.94 14.34 1.54
C GLY A 72 15.10 13.17 2.52
N GLU A 73 14.39 13.23 3.63
CA GLU A 73 14.47 12.19 4.65
C GLU A 73 13.39 11.11 4.50
N VAL A 74 13.62 9.93 5.06
CA VAL A 74 12.68 8.81 5.06
C VAL A 74 12.38 8.40 6.49
N LEU A 75 11.11 8.41 6.89
CA LEU A 75 10.68 7.87 8.18
C LEU A 75 9.87 6.60 7.93
N CYS A 76 10.37 5.45 8.39
CA CYS A 76 9.66 4.18 8.29
C CYS A 76 8.92 3.88 9.61
N VAL A 77 7.68 3.41 9.49
CA VAL A 77 6.89 2.96 10.64
C VAL A 77 6.20 1.63 10.29
N SER A 78 6.32 0.63 11.15
CA SER A 78 5.63 -0.65 10.98
C SER A 78 4.12 -0.49 11.13
N GLN A 79 3.33 -0.93 10.14
CA GLN A 79 1.88 -0.74 10.08
C GLN A 79 1.15 -2.00 9.59
N PHE A 80 1.06 -3.04 10.42
CA PHE A 80 0.41 -4.33 10.04
C PHE A 80 -1.04 -4.17 9.56
N THR A 81 -1.74 -3.11 10.00
CA THR A 81 -3.15 -2.86 9.63
C THR A 81 -3.36 -2.60 8.14
N LEU A 82 -2.31 -2.35 7.34
CA LEU A 82 -2.44 -2.30 5.88
C LEU A 82 -2.87 -3.64 5.24
N PHE A 83 -2.82 -4.73 6.02
CA PHE A 83 -3.39 -6.03 5.66
C PHE A 83 -4.80 -6.28 6.23
N ALA A 84 -5.47 -5.26 6.78
CA ALA A 84 -6.86 -5.36 7.21
C ALA A 84 -7.77 -5.83 6.05
N SER A 85 -8.57 -6.85 6.33
CA SER A 85 -9.72 -7.25 5.54
C SER A 85 -10.98 -6.75 6.23
N THR A 86 -11.79 -5.98 5.51
CA THR A 86 -13.08 -5.42 5.97
C THR A 86 -14.27 -6.01 5.22
N LYS A 87 -14.08 -7.19 4.58
CA LYS A 87 -15.12 -7.82 3.75
C LYS A 87 -16.26 -8.45 4.55
N LYS A 88 -16.04 -8.80 5.81
CA LYS A 88 -17.00 -9.49 6.69
C LYS A 88 -17.40 -8.59 7.86
N GLY A 89 -18.15 -7.53 7.57
CA GLY A 89 -18.64 -6.55 8.56
C GLY A 89 -17.65 -5.43 8.88
N ASN A 90 -17.91 -4.71 9.97
CA ASN A 90 -17.19 -3.46 10.31
C ASN A 90 -15.92 -3.65 11.15
N LYS A 91 -15.70 -4.85 11.71
CA LYS A 91 -14.47 -5.18 12.44
C LYS A 91 -13.40 -5.63 11.45
N PRO A 92 -12.23 -4.97 11.39
CA PRO A 92 -11.14 -5.39 10.53
C PRO A 92 -10.54 -6.71 11.00
N ASP A 93 -10.20 -7.57 10.04
CA ASP A 93 -9.50 -8.83 10.23
C ASP A 93 -8.06 -8.74 9.70
N PHE A 94 -7.08 -9.23 10.45
CA PHE A 94 -5.66 -9.03 10.14
C PHE A 94 -4.88 -10.30 9.81
N HIS A 95 -5.57 -11.41 9.47
CA HIS A 95 -4.91 -12.67 9.11
C HIS A 95 -4.01 -12.57 7.88
N GLY A 96 -4.15 -11.50 7.08
CA GLY A 96 -3.28 -11.21 5.94
C GLY A 96 -1.91 -10.64 6.31
N ALA A 97 -1.66 -10.29 7.57
CA ALA A 97 -0.36 -9.82 8.05
C ALA A 97 0.53 -11.00 8.48
N ALA A 98 1.85 -10.82 8.38
CA ALA A 98 2.80 -11.77 8.95
C ALA A 98 2.69 -11.83 10.48
N LYS A 99 3.09 -12.97 11.06
CA LYS A 99 3.28 -13.10 12.51
C LYS A 99 4.35 -12.13 13.02
N PRO A 100 4.26 -11.65 14.27
CA PRO A 100 5.21 -10.69 14.86
C PRO A 100 6.69 -10.98 14.63
N GLU A 101 7.11 -12.23 14.81
CA GLU A 101 8.52 -12.62 14.76
C GLU A 101 9.07 -12.48 13.34
N ILE A 102 8.33 -13.01 12.36
CA ILE A 102 8.65 -12.90 10.93
C ILE A 102 8.56 -11.44 10.47
N ALA A 103 7.53 -10.72 10.92
CA ALA A 103 7.32 -9.32 10.58
C ALA A 103 8.48 -8.44 11.07
N LYS A 104 8.99 -8.70 12.29
CA LYS A 104 10.12 -7.96 12.85
C LYS A 104 11.38 -8.16 12.03
N GLU A 105 11.76 -9.42 11.76
CA GLU A 105 12.97 -9.73 10.96
C GLU A 105 12.92 -9.08 9.58
N LEU A 106 11.79 -9.20 8.88
CA LEU A 106 11.65 -8.65 7.53
C LEU A 106 11.54 -7.12 7.52
N TYR A 107 10.96 -6.52 8.56
CA TYR A 107 10.92 -5.06 8.71
C TYR A 107 12.32 -4.50 8.98
N GLU A 108 13.10 -5.13 9.85
CA GLU A 108 14.49 -4.75 10.11
C GLU A 108 15.35 -4.90 8.83
N HIS A 109 15.17 -5.99 8.07
CA HIS A 109 15.84 -6.17 6.77
C HIS A 109 15.43 -5.10 5.75
N PHE A 110 14.14 -4.76 5.71
CA PHE A 110 13.62 -3.68 4.87
C PHE A 110 14.25 -2.33 5.20
N LEU A 111 14.29 -1.97 6.49
CA LEU A 111 14.89 -0.72 6.95
C LEU A 111 16.39 -0.66 6.64
N SER A 112 17.12 -1.75 6.90
CA SER A 112 18.53 -1.92 6.54
C SER A 112 18.75 -1.76 5.03
N SER A 113 17.86 -2.34 4.22
CA SER A 113 17.92 -2.22 2.75
C SER A 113 17.73 -0.78 2.26
N ILE A 114 16.86 0.02 2.90
CA ILE A 114 16.72 1.45 2.57
C ILE A 114 18.00 2.20 2.93
N ARG A 115 18.53 1.98 4.15
CA ARG A 115 19.77 2.62 4.61
C ARG A 115 20.96 2.32 3.69
N ALA A 116 21.09 1.07 3.25
CA ALA A 116 22.16 0.65 2.34
C ALA A 116 22.04 1.23 0.92
N GLN A 117 20.82 1.53 0.47
CA GLN A 117 20.56 2.07 -0.88
C GLN A 117 20.48 3.60 -0.93
N TYR A 118 20.53 4.28 0.22
CA TYR A 118 20.46 5.74 0.31
C TYR A 118 21.56 6.29 1.23
N LEU A 119 21.18 6.86 2.38
CA LEU A 119 22.09 7.43 3.36
C LEU A 119 21.54 7.07 4.74
N GLN A 120 22.36 6.44 5.58
CA GLN A 120 21.91 5.90 6.87
C GLN A 120 21.30 6.98 7.77
N GLU A 121 21.89 8.17 7.77
CA GLU A 121 21.49 9.33 8.56
C GLU A 121 20.15 9.94 8.12
N ARG A 122 19.79 9.78 6.83
CA ARG A 122 18.52 10.26 6.24
C ARG A 122 17.35 9.30 6.48
N VAL A 123 17.59 8.11 7.02
CA VAL A 123 16.56 7.07 7.20
C VAL A 123 16.30 6.82 8.68
N LYS A 124 15.15 7.31 9.14
CA LYS A 124 14.66 7.17 10.50
C LYS A 124 13.65 6.04 10.62
N ASP A 125 13.52 5.52 11.83
CA ASP A 125 12.58 4.45 12.18
C ASP A 125 11.61 4.94 13.26
N GLY A 126 10.48 4.26 13.40
CA GLY A 126 9.67 4.28 14.61
C GLY A 126 10.19 3.25 15.63
N ILE A 127 9.30 2.78 16.50
CA ILE A 127 9.59 1.67 17.42
C ILE A 127 8.63 0.53 17.11
N PHE A 128 9.18 -0.57 16.60
CA PHE A 128 8.41 -1.75 16.24
C PHE A 128 7.57 -2.25 17.42
N GLN A 129 6.28 -2.55 17.18
CA GLN A 129 5.30 -2.97 18.20
C GLN A 129 5.01 -2.01 19.36
N ALA A 130 5.56 -0.80 19.36
CA ALA A 130 5.15 0.22 20.31
C ALA A 130 3.83 0.88 19.89
N MET A 131 3.05 1.31 20.88
CA MET A 131 1.97 2.27 20.63
C MET A 131 2.59 3.63 20.34
N MET A 132 2.47 4.07 19.10
CA MET A 132 3.08 5.28 18.57
C MET A 132 2.03 6.32 18.23
N GLN A 133 2.33 7.58 18.50
CA GLN A 133 1.65 8.71 17.87
C GLN A 133 2.53 9.17 16.71
N VAL A 134 2.02 9.07 15.48
CA VAL A 134 2.74 9.49 14.28
C VAL A 134 2.12 10.80 13.79
N ALA A 135 2.85 11.91 13.95
CA ALA A 135 2.43 13.21 13.46
C ALA A 135 3.04 13.46 12.09
N LEU A 136 2.29 14.08 11.17
CA LEU A 136 2.80 14.48 9.87
C LEU A 136 2.17 15.78 9.38
N VAL A 137 2.93 16.51 8.57
CA VAL A 137 2.43 17.58 7.71
C VAL A 137 2.51 17.10 6.27
N ASN A 138 1.38 16.61 5.74
CA ASN A 138 1.33 16.05 4.39
C ASN A 138 1.45 17.16 3.34
N ASP A 139 2.46 17.06 2.48
CA ASP A 139 2.77 18.01 1.43
C ASP A 139 1.96 17.68 0.17
N GLY A 140 0.88 18.41 -0.10
CA GLY A 140 0.05 18.27 -1.30
C GLY A 140 -1.46 18.30 -1.04
N PRO A 141 -2.06 17.26 -0.45
CA PRO A 141 -1.41 16.02 0.01
C PRO A 141 -1.10 15.04 -1.12
N VAL A 142 0.05 14.38 -1.05
CA VAL A 142 0.46 13.30 -1.96
C VAL A 142 0.56 12.00 -1.19
N CYS A 143 -0.18 10.99 -1.62
CA CYS A 143 -0.20 9.66 -1.03
C CYS A 143 -0.12 8.60 -2.13
N ALA A 144 0.75 7.61 -1.97
CA ALA A 144 0.93 6.52 -2.92
C ALA A 144 0.95 5.17 -2.19
N GLN A 145 0.37 4.15 -2.82
CA GLN A 145 0.42 2.77 -2.31
C GLN A 145 1.32 1.91 -3.19
N LYS A 146 2.12 1.04 -2.57
CA LYS A 146 2.86 -0.03 -3.24
C LYS A 146 2.61 -1.37 -2.59
N ALA A 147 2.59 -2.41 -3.42
CA ALA A 147 2.57 -3.80 -3.02
C ALA A 147 3.56 -4.59 -3.88
N ASN A 148 4.10 -5.69 -3.35
CA ASN A 148 5.00 -6.57 -4.11
C ASN A 148 4.25 -7.60 -4.97
N SER A 149 3.13 -8.12 -4.50
CA SER A 149 2.21 -8.85 -5.37
C SER A 149 1.56 -7.87 -6.35
N PRO A 150 1.37 -8.25 -7.63
CA PRO A 150 0.38 -7.57 -8.45
C PRO A 150 -0.92 -7.53 -7.66
N ILE A 151 -1.58 -6.37 -7.62
CA ILE A 151 -2.94 -6.25 -7.12
C ILE A 151 -3.82 -7.01 -8.13
N TYR A 152 -3.76 -8.33 -8.15
CA TYR A 152 -4.87 -9.12 -8.64
C TYR A 152 -5.95 -8.89 -7.60
N CYS A 153 -6.85 -7.97 -7.91
CA CYS A 153 -8.21 -8.05 -7.42
C CYS A 153 -8.70 -9.44 -7.83
N ALA A 154 -8.54 -10.43 -6.96
CA ALA A 154 -9.31 -11.66 -7.05
C ALA A 154 -10.75 -11.28 -6.69
N CYS A 155 -11.44 -10.64 -7.62
CA CYS A 155 -12.86 -10.92 -7.77
C CYS A 155 -12.91 -12.40 -8.14
N PRO A 156 -13.47 -13.29 -7.31
CA PRO A 156 -13.84 -14.59 -7.82
C PRO A 156 -14.82 -14.30 -8.96
N ALA A 157 -14.43 -14.62 -10.19
CA ALA A 157 -15.36 -14.64 -11.30
C ALA A 157 -16.49 -15.56 -10.88
N LYS A 158 -17.66 -15.01 -10.53
CA LYS A 158 -18.88 -15.79 -10.48
C LYS A 158 -19.00 -16.39 -11.87
N LYS A 159 -18.97 -17.72 -11.98
CA LYS A 159 -19.34 -18.43 -13.19
C LYS A 159 -20.74 -17.94 -13.55
N ILE A 160 -20.84 -17.10 -14.57
CA ILE A 160 -22.11 -16.83 -15.23
C ILE A 160 -22.43 -18.14 -15.94
N SER A 161 -23.30 -18.94 -15.36
CA SER A 161 -23.93 -20.05 -16.09
C SER A 161 -24.70 -19.43 -17.25
N ALA A 162 -24.35 -19.82 -18.47
CA ALA A 162 -25.08 -19.42 -19.67
C ALA A 162 -26.58 -19.73 -19.48
N PRO A 163 -27.49 -18.85 -19.91
CA PRO A 163 -28.91 -19.16 -19.88
C PRO A 163 -29.15 -20.37 -20.79
N THR A 164 -29.76 -21.41 -20.24
CA THR A 164 -30.24 -22.56 -20.99
C THR A 164 -31.34 -22.08 -21.92
N THR A 165 -31.08 -22.06 -23.23
CA THR A 165 -32.11 -21.83 -24.24
C THR A 165 -33.07 -23.02 -24.20
N GLN A 166 -34.18 -22.88 -23.47
CA GLN A 166 -35.34 -23.75 -23.67
C GLN A 166 -36.02 -23.28 -24.96
N GLU A 167 -35.83 -24.08 -26.00
CA GLU A 167 -36.54 -24.00 -27.27
C GLU A 167 -38.02 -24.32 -27.01
N ASN A 168 -38.83 -23.28 -26.81
CA ASN A 168 -40.26 -23.42 -26.59
C ASN A 168 -40.96 -23.41 -27.95
N SER A 169 -41.15 -24.60 -28.53
CA SER A 169 -41.96 -24.80 -29.73
C SER A 169 -43.44 -24.58 -29.41
N ARG A 170 -43.93 -23.36 -29.63
CA ARG A 170 -45.36 -23.08 -29.79
C ARG A 170 -45.60 -22.57 -31.20
N VAL A 171 -46.18 -23.45 -32.02
CA VAL A 171 -46.79 -23.10 -33.30
C VAL A 171 -48.03 -22.24 -33.01
N PRO A 172 -48.18 -21.03 -33.57
CA PRO A 172 -49.43 -20.29 -33.46
C PRO A 172 -50.45 -20.83 -34.48
N SER A 173 -51.66 -21.15 -34.02
CA SER A 173 -52.80 -21.49 -34.87
C SER A 173 -53.25 -20.26 -35.69
N PRO A 174 -53.66 -20.40 -36.97
CA PRO A 174 -54.11 -19.28 -37.77
C PRO A 174 -55.49 -18.78 -37.29
N GLY A 175 -55.59 -17.47 -37.06
CA GLY A 175 -56.85 -16.78 -36.77
C GLY A 175 -57.71 -16.59 -38.02
N PRO A 176 -59.01 -16.25 -37.86
CA PRO A 176 -59.98 -16.25 -38.95
C PRO A 176 -59.78 -15.05 -39.90
N GLU A 177 -59.98 -15.28 -41.21
CA GLU A 177 -59.94 -14.25 -42.25
C GLU A 177 -61.13 -13.27 -42.16
N PRO A 178 -60.92 -11.98 -42.50
CA PRO A 178 -61.99 -10.99 -42.51
C PRO A 178 -62.80 -11.02 -43.81
N ILE A 179 -64.11 -10.85 -43.64
CA ILE A 179 -65.12 -10.74 -44.70
C ILE A 179 -64.99 -9.36 -45.36
N SER A 180 -64.99 -9.33 -46.69
CA SER A 180 -65.30 -8.17 -47.54
C SER A 180 -66.03 -8.66 -48.78
#